data_AF-A0A6I4SKA6-F1
#
_entry.id   AF-A0A6I4SKA6-F1
#
_cell.length_a   1.000
_cell.length_b   1.000
_cell.length_c   1.000
_cell.angle_alpha   90.00
_cell.angle_beta   90.00
_cell.angle_gamma   90.00
#
_symmetry.space_group_name_H-M   'P 1'
#
loop_
_entity.id
_entity.type
_entity.pdbx_description
1 polymer ?
#
loop_
_entity_poly.entity_id
_entity_poly.type
_entity_poly.pdbx_seq_one_letter_code
_entity_poly.pdbx_strand_id
1 'polypeptide(L)'
;MSTRDKDSRLSRSLRSLYFSGGIAKALLAAPVALRRKYIDRVNAPAMKTAENAARRIGGDVVLDLPEFAGRFACSPKSHLFRRIILHDRYEPEVTALIRKHIDPQRDMIDVGANVGFFTMLGASLLRDGRVLAIEPSAEAFARLSQNITANGRDDRVIAFNGAATAGAGAGQAILHEIAGKEEYASMKPVSHPATKGDSVGQSQVQTSTIDLLSRQHSLSPGLIKIDVEGAEALVLEGAAQTLAQHRPVILCELARDLLSGFGSSPETIIAMIEELDYQIMDAADPARAPDTRMHGEILCMPR
;
A
#
# COMPACT_ATOMS: atom_id res chain seq x y z
N MET A 1 15.73 -10.60 -38.02
CA MET A 1 14.95 -9.69 -37.14
C MET A 1 14.25 -10.52 -36.09
N SER A 2 14.71 -10.42 -34.84
CA SER A 2 14.24 -11.24 -33.71
C SER A 2 12.83 -10.83 -33.26
N THR A 3 12.05 -11.80 -32.80
CA THR A 3 10.70 -11.64 -32.24
C THR A 3 10.61 -10.58 -31.12
N ARG A 4 11.72 -10.34 -30.40
CA ARG A 4 11.82 -9.25 -29.40
C ARG A 4 11.58 -7.85 -29.96
N ASP A 5 11.89 -7.63 -31.23
CA ASP A 5 11.82 -6.31 -31.85
C ASP A 5 10.43 -5.99 -32.44
N LYS A 6 9.58 -7.01 -32.60
CA LYS A 6 8.15 -6.84 -32.95
C LYS A 6 7.31 -6.50 -31.71
N ASP A 7 7.64 -7.07 -30.54
CA ASP A 7 6.99 -6.75 -29.26
C ASP A 7 7.26 -5.30 -28.80
N SER A 8 8.45 -4.76 -29.10
CA SER A 8 8.82 -3.38 -28.76
C SER A 8 8.02 -2.34 -29.58
N ARG A 9 7.66 -2.65 -30.83
CA ARG A 9 6.84 -1.78 -31.69
C ARG A 9 5.36 -1.90 -31.38
N LEU A 10 4.85 -3.11 -31.12
CA LEU A 10 3.47 -3.33 -30.66
C LEU A 10 3.21 -2.69 -29.30
N SER A 11 4.17 -2.78 -28.35
CA SER A 11 4.05 -2.12 -27.04
C SER A 11 4.05 -0.58 -27.12
N ARG A 12 4.77 0.02 -28.08
CA ARG A 12 4.69 1.47 -28.34
C ARG A 12 3.35 1.86 -28.99
N SER A 13 2.86 1.09 -29.96
CA SER A 13 1.55 1.33 -30.59
C SER A 13 0.37 1.09 -29.63
N LEU A 14 0.53 0.26 -28.60
CA LEU A 14 -0.51 0.03 -27.58
C LEU A 14 -0.49 1.07 -26.45
N ARG A 15 0.66 1.68 -26.14
CA ARG A 15 0.72 2.87 -25.25
C ARG A 15 -0.03 4.07 -25.84
N SER A 16 -0.11 4.17 -27.16
CA SER A 16 -0.93 5.19 -27.84
C SER A 16 -2.40 4.80 -28.02
N LEU A 17 -2.85 3.64 -27.53
CA LEU A 17 -4.22 3.12 -27.66
C LEU A 17 -5.06 3.28 -26.38
N TYR A 18 -4.61 4.10 -25.42
CA TYR A 18 -5.47 4.61 -24.36
C TYR A 18 -6.46 5.64 -24.93
N PHE A 19 -7.45 5.16 -25.67
CA PHE A 19 -8.55 5.96 -26.21
C PHE A 19 -9.91 5.48 -25.67
N SER A 20 -10.52 6.35 -24.85
CA SER A 20 -11.95 6.71 -24.83
C SER A 20 -12.97 5.66 -25.29
N GLY A 21 -13.40 4.76 -24.40
CA GLY A 21 -14.62 3.97 -24.61
C GLY A 21 -14.81 2.79 -23.65
N GLY A 22 -15.96 2.71 -22.97
CA GLY A 22 -16.29 1.63 -22.02
C GLY A 22 -16.38 0.22 -22.64
N ILE A 23 -16.71 0.13 -23.93
CA ILE A 23 -16.90 -1.14 -24.66
C ILE A 23 -15.55 -1.83 -24.93
N ALA A 24 -14.50 -1.08 -25.26
CA ALA A 24 -13.16 -1.64 -25.52
C ALA A 24 -12.50 -2.21 -24.24
N LYS A 25 -12.75 -1.59 -23.07
CA LYS A 25 -12.21 -2.05 -21.77
C LYS A 25 -12.89 -3.35 -21.31
N ALA A 26 -14.20 -3.50 -21.53
CA ALA A 26 -14.93 -4.75 -21.26
C ALA A 26 -14.48 -5.91 -22.18
N LEU A 27 -14.22 -5.62 -23.46
CA LEU A 27 -13.71 -6.60 -24.42
C LEU A 27 -12.26 -7.03 -24.15
N LEU A 28 -11.45 -6.15 -23.55
CA LEU A 28 -10.03 -6.42 -23.25
C LEU A 28 -9.75 -6.90 -21.81
N ALA A 29 -10.69 -6.74 -20.87
CA ALA A 29 -10.54 -7.22 -19.50
C ALA A 29 -10.29 -8.74 -19.43
N ALA A 30 -11.04 -9.53 -20.22
CA ALA A 30 -10.86 -10.98 -20.30
C ALA A 30 -9.52 -11.36 -20.95
N PRO A 31 -9.09 -10.80 -22.09
CA PRO A 31 -7.74 -10.98 -22.64
C PRO A 31 -6.60 -10.56 -21.70
N VAL A 32 -6.76 -9.48 -20.92
CA VAL A 32 -5.76 -9.03 -19.94
C VAL A 32 -5.69 -9.98 -18.75
N ALA A 33 -6.84 -10.43 -18.22
CA ALA A 33 -6.89 -11.44 -17.17
C ALA A 33 -6.36 -12.80 -17.65
N LEU A 34 -6.62 -13.19 -18.91
CA LEU A 34 -6.06 -14.36 -19.57
C LEU A 34 -4.55 -14.22 -19.79
N ARG A 35 -4.06 -13.03 -20.16
CA ARG A 35 -2.63 -12.74 -20.28
C ARG A 35 -1.95 -12.77 -18.92
N ARG A 36 -2.56 -12.21 -17.87
CA ARG A 36 -2.06 -12.30 -16.48
C ARG A 36 -1.99 -13.76 -16.05
N LYS A 37 -3.08 -14.52 -16.22
CA LYS A 37 -3.09 -15.97 -16.00
C LYS A 37 -2.07 -16.72 -16.84
N TYR A 38 -1.83 -16.33 -18.08
CA TYR A 38 -0.85 -16.96 -18.98
C TYR A 38 0.58 -16.63 -18.55
N ILE A 39 0.88 -15.38 -18.23
CA ILE A 39 2.16 -14.95 -17.67
C ILE A 39 2.42 -15.67 -16.35
N ASP A 40 1.41 -15.74 -15.46
CA ASP A 40 1.49 -16.48 -14.21
C ASP A 40 1.74 -17.97 -14.48
N ARG A 41 1.09 -18.58 -15.49
CA ARG A 41 1.29 -19.98 -15.87
C ARG A 41 2.67 -20.25 -16.48
N VAL A 42 3.16 -19.33 -17.32
CA VAL A 42 4.46 -19.43 -18.00
C VAL A 42 5.60 -19.18 -17.02
N ASN A 43 5.41 -18.23 -16.09
CA ASN A 43 6.37 -17.93 -15.05
C ASN A 43 6.26 -18.87 -13.84
N ALA A 44 5.18 -19.64 -13.68
CA ALA A 44 4.98 -20.55 -12.54
C ALA A 44 6.15 -21.51 -12.27
N PRO A 45 6.82 -22.14 -13.26
CA PRO A 45 7.96 -23.02 -13.01
C PRO A 45 9.21 -22.26 -12.56
N ALA A 46 9.51 -21.13 -13.21
CA ALA A 46 10.57 -20.22 -12.79
C ALA A 46 10.29 -19.66 -11.39
N MET A 47 9.02 -19.39 -11.07
CA MET A 47 8.61 -18.90 -9.77
C MET A 47 8.68 -19.94 -8.68
N LYS A 48 8.26 -21.18 -8.94
CA LYS A 48 8.44 -22.25 -7.97
C LYS A 48 9.93 -22.45 -7.68
N THR A 49 10.79 -22.23 -8.67
CA THR A 49 12.25 -22.29 -8.50
C THR A 49 12.78 -21.10 -7.69
N ALA A 50 12.36 -19.87 -8.00
CA ALA A 50 12.72 -18.68 -7.24
C ALA A 50 12.16 -18.69 -5.81
N GLU A 51 10.93 -19.16 -5.58
CA GLU A 51 10.32 -19.35 -4.26
C GLU A 51 11.06 -20.45 -3.47
N ASN A 52 11.44 -21.56 -4.12
CA ASN A 52 12.26 -22.59 -3.48
C ASN A 52 13.67 -22.08 -3.15
N ALA A 53 14.25 -21.23 -3.99
CA ALA A 53 15.54 -20.59 -3.72
C ALA A 53 15.42 -19.57 -2.58
N ALA A 54 14.39 -18.73 -2.60
CA ALA A 54 14.06 -17.76 -1.57
C ALA A 54 13.84 -18.41 -0.21
N ARG A 55 13.19 -19.57 -0.14
CA ARG A 55 13.04 -20.37 1.09
C ARG A 55 14.37 -20.87 1.66
N ARG A 56 15.43 -20.94 0.84
CA ARG A 56 16.78 -21.37 1.24
C ARG A 56 17.68 -20.20 1.64
N ILE A 57 17.28 -18.96 1.36
CA ILE A 57 18.00 -17.78 1.83
C ILE A 57 17.71 -17.61 3.32
N GLY A 58 18.77 -17.68 4.14
CA GLY A 58 18.70 -17.32 5.55
C GLY A 58 18.84 -15.81 5.70
N GLY A 59 17.79 -15.15 6.18
CA GLY A 59 17.76 -13.70 6.40
C GLY A 59 17.11 -12.91 5.27
N ASP A 60 17.14 -11.59 5.42
CA ASP A 60 16.52 -10.66 4.48
C ASP A 60 17.41 -10.40 3.26
N VAL A 61 16.76 -10.11 2.13
CA VAL A 61 17.42 -9.69 0.89
C VAL A 61 17.32 -8.17 0.79
N VAL A 62 18.42 -7.52 0.44
CA VAL A 62 18.44 -6.08 0.17
C VAL A 62 18.14 -5.84 -1.30
N LEU A 63 17.03 -5.17 -1.57
CA LEU A 63 16.59 -4.75 -2.89
C LEU A 63 16.96 -3.29 -3.14
N ASP A 64 17.49 -2.98 -4.32
CA ASP A 64 17.67 -1.61 -4.80
C ASP A 64 16.50 -1.27 -5.72
N LEU A 65 15.65 -0.34 -5.28
CA LEU A 65 14.44 0.05 -6.00
C LEU A 65 14.48 1.55 -6.26
N PRO A 66 15.02 1.97 -7.43
CA PRO A 66 15.22 3.38 -7.77
C PRO A 66 13.94 4.22 -7.66
N GLU A 67 12.78 3.62 -7.91
CA GLU A 67 11.49 4.29 -7.82
C GLU A 67 11.09 4.68 -6.38
N PHE A 68 11.72 4.09 -5.36
CA PHE A 68 11.56 4.43 -3.94
C PHE A 68 12.80 5.14 -3.36
N ALA A 69 13.80 5.43 -4.20
CA ALA A 69 15.02 6.16 -3.85
C ALA A 69 15.77 5.57 -2.64
N GLY A 70 15.90 4.24 -2.59
CA GLY A 70 16.56 3.58 -1.47
C GLY A 70 16.81 2.09 -1.65
N ARG A 71 17.48 1.53 -0.64
CA ARG A 71 17.73 0.10 -0.49
C ARG A 71 16.86 -0.47 0.63
N PHE A 72 16.25 -1.62 0.40
CA PHE A 72 15.24 -2.17 1.29
C PHE A 72 15.57 -3.61 1.64
N ALA A 73 15.81 -3.88 2.92
CA ALA A 73 15.77 -5.22 3.47
C ALA A 73 14.31 -5.71 3.43
N CYS A 74 14.10 -6.86 2.79
CA CYS A 74 12.81 -7.50 2.64
C CYS A 74 12.95 -9.01 2.86
N SER A 75 11.94 -9.62 3.48
CA SER A 75 11.88 -11.07 3.59
C SER A 75 11.74 -11.68 2.18
N PRO A 76 12.62 -12.63 1.78
CA PRO A 76 12.50 -13.30 0.49
C PRO A 76 11.25 -14.19 0.42
N LYS A 77 10.58 -14.44 1.55
CA LYS A 77 9.34 -15.23 1.64
C LYS A 77 8.09 -14.39 1.44
N SER A 78 8.21 -13.06 1.52
CA SER A 78 7.08 -12.13 1.36
C SER A 78 6.50 -12.17 -0.06
N HIS A 79 5.20 -11.98 -0.15
CA HIS A 79 4.51 -11.71 -1.40
C HIS A 79 4.99 -10.41 -2.06
N LEU A 80 5.42 -9.45 -1.25
CA LEU A 80 6.07 -8.21 -1.68
C LEU A 80 7.32 -8.50 -2.53
N PHE A 81 8.26 -9.26 -1.99
CA PHE A 81 9.47 -9.70 -2.69
C PHE A 81 9.12 -10.45 -3.99
N ARG A 82 8.12 -11.34 -3.91
CA ARG A 82 7.62 -12.08 -5.09
C ARG A 82 7.11 -11.14 -6.19
N ARG A 83 6.32 -10.11 -5.85
CA ARG A 83 5.82 -9.11 -6.82
C ARG A 83 6.97 -8.34 -7.46
N ILE A 84 7.95 -7.92 -6.65
CA ILE A 84 9.11 -7.16 -7.14
C ILE A 84 9.92 -8.00 -8.12
N ILE A 85 10.28 -9.25 -7.79
CA ILE A 85 11.05 -10.11 -8.70
C ILE A 85 10.29 -10.42 -9.99
N LEU A 86 8.95 -10.50 -9.94
CA LEU A 86 8.12 -10.80 -11.11
C LEU A 86 7.94 -9.62 -12.08
N HIS A 87 7.85 -8.41 -11.53
CA HIS A 87 7.46 -7.23 -12.29
C HIS A 87 8.55 -6.16 -12.39
N ASP A 88 9.68 -6.37 -11.69
CA ASP A 88 10.81 -5.44 -11.57
C ASP A 88 10.39 -4.06 -11.06
N ARG A 89 9.23 -4.00 -10.37
CA ARG A 89 8.54 -2.81 -9.87
C ARG A 89 7.61 -3.19 -8.74
N TYR A 90 7.34 -2.23 -7.85
CA TYR A 90 6.26 -2.32 -6.88
C TYR A 90 5.34 -1.10 -6.99
N GLU A 91 4.05 -1.38 -7.26
CA GLU A 91 2.94 -0.41 -7.30
C GLU A 91 3.24 0.95 -7.96
N PRO A 92 3.66 0.94 -9.25
CA PRO A 92 4.09 2.15 -9.95
C PRO A 92 2.97 3.21 -10.07
N GLU A 93 1.70 2.80 -10.07
CA GLU A 93 0.55 3.71 -10.07
C GLU A 93 0.49 4.52 -8.76
N VAL A 94 0.58 3.86 -7.60
CA VAL A 94 0.57 4.50 -6.28
C VAL A 94 1.80 5.39 -6.10
N THR A 95 2.99 4.90 -6.48
CA THR A 95 4.24 5.70 -6.47
C THR A 95 4.10 6.97 -7.30
N ALA A 96 3.48 6.90 -8.49
CA ALA A 96 3.26 8.06 -9.34
C ALA A 96 2.27 9.06 -8.71
N LEU A 97 1.22 8.58 -8.05
CA LEU A 97 0.26 9.43 -7.37
C LEU A 97 0.87 10.14 -6.17
N ILE A 98 1.67 9.46 -5.36
CA ILE A 98 2.41 10.10 -4.25
C ILE A 98 3.32 11.19 -4.79
N ARG A 99 4.14 10.89 -5.81
CA ARG A 99 5.04 11.89 -6.44
C ARG A 99 4.30 13.10 -6.98
N LYS A 100 3.08 12.91 -7.49
CA LYS A 100 2.27 13.98 -8.07
C LYS A 100 1.61 14.88 -7.02
N HIS A 101 1.16 14.31 -5.90
CA HIS A 101 0.30 15.02 -4.95
C HIS A 101 0.95 15.31 -3.60
N ILE A 102 2.15 14.78 -3.33
CA ILE A 102 2.87 15.14 -2.12
C ILE A 102 3.25 16.62 -2.15
N ASP A 103 2.95 17.33 -1.07
CA ASP A 103 3.42 18.69 -0.84
C ASP A 103 4.77 18.62 -0.11
N PRO A 104 5.88 19.06 -0.72
CA PRO A 104 7.21 18.95 -0.12
C PRO A 104 7.38 19.71 1.21
N GLN A 105 6.48 20.64 1.54
CA GLN A 105 6.53 21.44 2.78
C GLN A 105 5.67 20.86 3.90
N ARG A 106 4.84 19.86 3.62
CA ARG A 106 3.88 19.28 4.56
C ARG A 106 4.26 17.85 4.91
N ASP A 107 3.74 17.36 6.03
CA ASP A 107 4.04 16.01 6.47
C ASP A 107 3.29 14.96 5.64
N MET A 108 3.76 13.72 5.65
CA MET A 108 3.05 12.56 5.11
C MET A 108 2.74 11.57 6.24
N ILE A 109 1.58 10.92 6.18
CA ILE A 109 1.27 9.78 7.05
C ILE A 109 1.16 8.53 6.18
N ASP A 110 1.87 7.47 6.54
CA ASP A 110 1.87 6.17 5.89
C ASP A 110 1.32 5.12 6.87
N VAL A 111 0.05 4.74 6.70
CA VAL A 111 -0.66 3.82 7.59
C VAL A 111 -0.67 2.43 6.97
N GLY A 112 -0.06 1.47 7.66
CA GLY A 112 0.32 0.17 7.07
C GLY A 112 1.64 0.26 6.33
N ALA A 113 2.63 0.91 6.96
CA ALA A 113 3.90 1.23 6.32
C ALA A 113 4.72 -0.01 5.91
N ASN A 114 4.44 -1.18 6.49
CA ASN A 114 5.12 -2.44 6.23
C ASN A 114 6.65 -2.26 6.32
N VAL A 115 7.44 -2.73 5.34
CA VAL A 115 8.90 -2.54 5.30
C VAL A 115 9.34 -1.13 4.87
N GLY A 116 8.42 -0.20 4.65
CA GLY A 116 8.72 1.22 4.50
C GLY A 116 8.93 1.74 3.07
N PHE A 117 8.44 1.05 2.04
CA PHE A 117 8.59 1.51 0.66
C PHE A 117 8.02 2.92 0.45
N PHE A 118 6.75 3.13 0.77
CA PHE A 118 6.10 4.43 0.60
C PHE A 118 6.59 5.45 1.63
N THR A 119 6.93 5.00 2.83
CA THR A 119 7.59 5.84 3.85
C THR A 119 8.89 6.46 3.33
N MET A 120 9.78 5.67 2.72
CA MET A 120 11.05 6.16 2.15
C MET A 120 10.82 7.04 0.93
N LEU A 121 9.85 6.70 0.07
CA LEU A 121 9.47 7.56 -1.04
C LEU A 121 9.02 8.94 -0.55
N GLY A 122 8.12 8.99 0.44
CA GLY A 122 7.70 10.24 1.07
C GLY A 122 8.89 11.03 1.63
N ALA A 123 9.70 10.39 2.47
CA ALA A 123 10.87 11.01 3.09
C ALA A 123 11.90 11.54 2.06
N SER A 124 11.98 10.93 0.87
CA SER A 124 12.85 11.39 -0.22
C SER A 124 12.31 12.61 -0.97
N LEU A 125 11.01 12.86 -0.91
CA LEU A 125 10.32 13.92 -1.65
C LEU A 125 10.05 15.17 -0.80
N LEU A 126 10.03 15.02 0.52
CA LEU A 126 9.82 16.12 1.45
C LEU A 126 11.08 16.97 1.62
N ARG A 127 10.90 18.29 1.64
CA ARG A 127 11.95 19.28 1.94
C ARG A 127 11.97 19.63 3.42
N ASP A 128 10.82 20.00 3.96
CA ASP A 128 10.66 20.46 5.35
C ASP A 128 9.75 19.52 6.16
N GLY A 129 8.86 18.78 5.47
CA GLY A 129 8.00 17.78 6.09
C GLY A 129 8.75 16.54 6.61
N ARG A 130 8.03 15.78 7.44
CA ARG A 130 8.37 14.48 8.01
C ARG A 130 7.35 13.44 7.57
N VAL A 131 7.70 12.17 7.75
CA VAL A 131 6.79 11.04 7.55
C VAL A 131 6.46 10.40 8.89
N LEU A 132 5.18 10.23 9.19
CA LEU A 132 4.71 9.33 10.26
C LEU A 132 4.39 7.97 9.64
N ALA A 133 5.21 6.97 9.96
CA ALA A 133 5.02 5.58 9.51
C ALA A 133 4.40 4.75 10.63
N ILE A 134 3.25 4.14 10.36
CA ILE A 134 2.49 3.34 11.33
C ILE A 134 2.48 1.89 10.84
N GLU A 135 3.08 0.99 11.63
CA GLU A 135 3.18 -0.44 11.30
C GLU A 135 2.96 -1.32 12.56
N PRO A 136 1.90 -2.14 12.61
CA PRO A 136 1.60 -2.94 13.79
C PRO A 136 2.46 -4.21 13.94
N SER A 137 2.85 -4.87 12.84
CA SER A 137 3.64 -6.11 12.93
C SER A 137 5.05 -5.80 13.43
N ALA A 138 5.46 -6.46 14.52
CA ALA A 138 6.79 -6.25 15.08
C ALA A 138 7.91 -6.66 14.10
N GLU A 139 7.68 -7.68 13.28
CA GLU A 139 8.66 -8.15 12.30
C GLU A 139 8.79 -7.16 11.12
N ALA A 140 7.66 -6.67 10.59
CA ALA A 140 7.68 -5.62 9.56
C ALA A 140 8.25 -4.30 10.12
N PHE A 141 7.90 -3.91 11.34
CA PHE A 141 8.40 -2.71 12.00
C PHE A 141 9.91 -2.75 12.23
N ALA A 142 10.46 -3.92 12.57
CA ALA A 142 11.91 -4.10 12.68
C ALA A 142 12.62 -3.84 11.34
N ARG A 143 12.06 -4.35 10.23
CA ARG A 143 12.56 -4.09 8.87
C ARG A 143 12.37 -2.64 8.45
N LEU A 144 11.23 -2.04 8.76
CA LEU A 144 10.97 -0.61 8.56
C LEU A 144 12.06 0.23 9.23
N SER A 145 12.32 -0.03 10.51
CA SER A 145 13.35 0.67 11.29
C SER A 145 14.74 0.50 10.68
N GLN A 146 15.10 -0.73 10.30
CA GLN A 146 16.36 -1.01 9.60
C GLN A 146 16.45 -0.24 8.28
N ASN A 147 15.37 -0.19 7.50
CA ASN A 147 15.32 0.50 6.21
C ASN A 147 15.39 2.02 6.37
N ILE A 148 14.76 2.59 7.42
CA ILE A 148 14.89 4.01 7.76
C ILE A 148 16.36 4.36 8.00
N THR A 149 17.04 3.61 8.88
CA THR A 149 18.45 3.86 9.22
C THR A 149 19.38 3.60 8.03
N ALA A 150 19.16 2.53 7.27
CA ALA A 150 20.01 2.18 6.12
C ALA A 150 19.94 3.21 4.98
N ASN A 151 18.85 3.99 4.91
CA ASN A 151 18.67 5.09 3.96
C ASN A 151 18.92 6.47 4.58
N GLY A 152 19.39 6.54 5.83
CA GLY A 152 19.73 7.77 6.53
C GLY A 152 18.53 8.71 6.69
N ARG A 153 17.37 8.17 7.08
CA ARG A 153 16.10 8.91 7.21
C ARG A 153 15.60 9.03 8.65
N ASP A 154 16.43 8.71 9.64
CA ASP A 154 16.06 8.75 11.07
C ASP A 154 15.62 10.15 11.55
N ASP A 155 16.11 11.22 10.90
CA ASP A 155 15.72 12.61 11.17
C ASP A 155 14.40 13.02 10.51
N ARG A 156 13.92 12.24 9.53
CA ARG A 156 12.73 12.54 8.73
C ARG A 156 11.54 11.65 9.01
N VAL A 157 11.75 10.50 9.63
CA VAL A 157 10.70 9.50 9.84
C VAL A 157 10.44 9.29 11.32
N ILE A 158 9.18 9.42 11.68
CA ILE A 158 8.63 9.06 12.98
C ILE A 158 7.98 7.69 12.80
N ALA A 159 8.55 6.65 13.39
CA ALA A 159 8.02 5.30 13.30
C ALA A 159 7.21 4.95 14.56
N PHE A 160 5.97 4.50 14.37
CA PHE A 160 5.09 4.04 15.42
C PHE A 160 4.77 2.55 15.25
N ASN A 161 5.22 1.72 16.20
CA ASN A 161 4.92 0.29 16.19
C ASN A 161 3.55 0.03 16.84
N GLY A 162 2.50 0.06 16.01
CA GLY A 162 1.13 -0.14 16.43
C GLY A 162 0.15 0.08 15.29
N ALA A 163 -1.13 -0.13 15.56
CA ALA A 163 -2.21 0.07 14.59
C ALA A 163 -2.89 1.44 14.78
N ALA A 164 -3.29 2.07 13.67
CA ALA A 164 -4.20 3.21 13.71
C ALA A 164 -5.65 2.72 13.84
N THR A 165 -6.43 3.28 14.77
CA THR A 165 -7.82 2.88 15.03
C THR A 165 -8.71 4.09 15.32
N ALA A 166 -10.01 3.85 15.46
CA ALA A 166 -10.97 4.82 15.98
C ALA A 166 -10.87 4.96 17.51
N GLY A 167 -11.53 5.98 18.07
CA GLY A 167 -11.70 6.16 19.51
C GLY A 167 -10.91 7.34 20.10
N ALA A 168 -10.92 7.44 21.43
CA ALA A 168 -10.41 8.62 22.12
C ALA A 168 -8.92 8.57 22.50
N GLY A 169 -8.19 7.48 22.20
CA GLY A 169 -6.79 7.39 22.58
C GLY A 169 -6.12 6.02 22.39
N ALA A 170 -4.99 5.85 23.08
CA ALA A 170 -4.17 4.66 23.00
C ALA A 170 -4.83 3.43 23.63
N GLY A 171 -4.60 2.27 23.04
CA GLY A 171 -5.19 1.01 23.48
C GLY A 171 -4.39 -0.21 23.02
N GLN A 172 -5.07 -1.35 22.96
CA GLN A 172 -4.50 -2.61 22.49
C GLN A 172 -5.47 -3.33 21.56
N ALA A 173 -4.93 -3.98 20.53
CA ALA A 173 -5.67 -4.85 19.63
C ALA A 173 -4.93 -6.17 19.44
N ILE A 174 -5.63 -7.17 18.93
CA ILE A 174 -5.02 -8.43 18.48
C ILE A 174 -4.72 -8.30 17.00
N LEU A 175 -3.46 -8.47 16.64
CA LEU A 175 -3.01 -8.61 15.26
C LEU A 175 -2.94 -10.10 14.93
N HIS A 176 -3.48 -10.46 13.76
CA HIS A 176 -3.34 -11.79 13.19
C HIS A 176 -2.32 -11.71 12.06
N GLU A 177 -1.26 -12.50 12.13
CA GLU A 177 -0.14 -12.43 11.19
C GLU A 177 0.41 -13.81 10.82
N ILE A 178 1.10 -13.89 9.70
CA ILE A 178 1.74 -15.11 9.22
C ILE A 178 3.22 -14.80 9.05
N ALA A 179 4.06 -15.58 9.73
CA ALA A 179 5.50 -15.38 9.72
C ALA A 179 6.07 -15.37 8.28
N GLY A 180 6.76 -14.30 7.93
CA GLY A 180 7.33 -14.04 6.61
C GLY A 180 6.34 -13.54 5.55
N LYS A 181 5.10 -13.19 5.94
CA LYS A 181 4.06 -12.61 5.09
C LYS A 181 3.31 -11.48 5.83
N GLU A 182 4.08 -10.60 6.46
CA GLU A 182 3.57 -9.53 7.31
C GLU A 182 2.67 -8.56 6.55
N GLU A 183 2.79 -8.47 5.22
CA GLU A 183 1.90 -7.68 4.36
C GLU A 183 0.42 -8.08 4.45
N TYR A 184 0.08 -9.25 5.00
CA TYR A 184 -1.32 -9.66 5.21
C TYR A 184 -1.76 -9.52 6.67
N ALA A 185 -0.95 -8.89 7.52
CA ALA A 185 -1.28 -8.75 8.93
C ALA A 185 -2.49 -7.83 9.10
N SER A 186 -3.48 -8.29 9.86
CA SER A 186 -4.74 -7.56 10.05
C SER A 186 -5.28 -7.74 11.47
N MET A 187 -6.09 -6.79 11.95
CA MET A 187 -6.80 -6.90 13.24
C MET A 187 -7.98 -7.89 13.20
N LYS A 188 -8.23 -8.51 12.04
CA LYS A 188 -9.19 -9.61 11.86
C LYS A 188 -8.48 -10.85 11.35
N PRO A 189 -9.08 -12.05 11.48
CA PRO A 189 -8.50 -13.27 10.95
C PRO A 189 -8.12 -13.15 9.47
N VAL A 190 -6.86 -13.47 9.16
CA VAL A 190 -6.34 -13.41 7.79
C VAL A 190 -7.11 -14.35 6.87
N SER A 191 -7.77 -13.80 5.86
CA SER A 191 -8.52 -14.54 4.85
C SER A 191 -8.03 -14.18 3.44
N HIS A 192 -6.87 -14.71 3.05
CA HIS A 192 -6.29 -14.47 1.74
C HIS A 192 -5.95 -15.80 1.02
N PRO A 193 -6.23 -15.96 -0.29
CA PRO A 193 -5.89 -17.19 -1.01
C PRO A 193 -4.39 -17.55 -0.97
N ALA A 194 -3.51 -16.55 -0.91
CA ALA A 194 -2.06 -16.75 -0.82
C ALA A 194 -1.59 -17.21 0.58
N THR A 195 -2.46 -17.23 1.58
CA THR A 195 -2.18 -17.67 2.95
C THR A 195 -2.84 -19.00 3.32
N LYS A 196 -3.53 -19.62 2.36
CA LYS A 196 -4.27 -20.87 2.58
C LYS A 196 -3.33 -22.00 3.00
N GLY A 197 -3.52 -22.49 4.23
CA GLY A 197 -2.75 -23.61 4.81
C GLY A 197 -1.54 -23.17 5.64
N ASP A 198 -1.29 -21.87 5.76
CA ASP A 198 -0.26 -21.35 6.67
C ASP A 198 -0.80 -21.26 8.11
N SER A 199 0.09 -21.34 9.09
CA SER A 199 -0.25 -21.12 10.50
C SER A 199 -0.37 -19.63 10.79
N VAL A 200 -1.54 -19.21 11.28
CA VAL A 200 -1.80 -17.82 11.69
C VAL A 200 -1.41 -17.66 13.16
N GLY A 201 -0.47 -16.75 13.41
CA GLY A 201 -0.11 -16.29 14.75
C GLY A 201 -1.02 -15.15 15.21
N GLN A 202 -1.02 -14.91 16.52
CA GLN A 202 -1.67 -13.75 17.13
C GLN A 202 -0.66 -13.03 18.02
N SER A 203 -0.64 -11.71 17.93
CA SER A 203 0.16 -10.85 18.78
C SER A 203 -0.69 -9.69 19.28
N GLN A 204 -0.37 -9.18 20.47
CA GLN A 204 -1.02 -8.00 21.00
C GLN A 204 -0.21 -6.77 20.59
N VAL A 205 -0.88 -5.80 19.95
CA VAL A 205 -0.26 -4.59 19.44
C VAL A 205 -0.85 -3.35 20.10
N GLN A 206 -0.03 -2.30 20.22
CA GLN A 206 -0.49 -0.98 20.63
C GLN A 206 -1.44 -0.41 19.57
N THR A 207 -2.44 0.35 20.00
CA THR A 207 -3.30 1.13 19.10
C THR A 207 -3.20 2.61 19.44
N SER A 208 -3.42 3.47 18.44
CA SER A 208 -3.55 4.91 18.61
C SER A 208 -4.43 5.49 17.49
N THR A 209 -4.80 6.75 17.59
CA THR A 209 -5.53 7.45 16.52
C THR A 209 -4.59 8.36 15.74
N ILE A 210 -4.90 8.61 14.47
CA ILE A 210 -4.15 9.57 13.65
C ILE A 210 -4.22 10.97 14.28
N ASP A 211 -5.36 11.35 14.85
CA ASP A 211 -5.52 12.62 15.55
C ASP A 211 -4.56 12.76 16.74
N LEU A 212 -4.44 11.70 17.55
CA LEU A 212 -3.53 11.71 18.70
C LEU A 212 -2.06 11.80 18.25
N LEU A 213 -1.66 10.95 17.28
CA LEU A 213 -0.28 10.92 16.78
C LEU A 213 0.09 12.23 16.07
N SER A 214 -0.81 12.77 15.25
CA SER A 214 -0.58 14.04 14.54
C SER A 214 -0.38 15.19 15.52
N ARG A 215 -1.24 15.30 16.54
CA ARG A 215 -1.09 16.30 17.59
C ARG A 215 0.20 16.10 18.41
N GLN A 216 0.48 14.87 18.83
CA GLN A 216 1.66 14.54 19.64
C GLN A 216 2.97 14.97 18.96
N HIS A 217 3.05 14.77 17.65
CA HIS A 217 4.25 15.09 16.86
C HIS A 217 4.17 16.46 16.17
N SER A 218 3.11 17.23 16.41
CA SER A 218 2.85 18.52 15.74
C SER A 218 2.95 18.42 14.22
N LEU A 219 2.26 17.41 13.66
CA LEU A 219 2.24 17.18 12.23
C LEU A 219 1.27 18.14 11.53
N SER A 220 1.58 18.50 10.29
CA SER A 220 0.69 19.14 9.34
C SER A 220 0.61 18.30 8.06
N PRO A 221 -0.16 17.19 8.07
CA PRO A 221 -0.17 16.24 6.96
C PRO A 221 -0.71 16.89 5.68
N GLY A 222 0.02 16.78 4.57
CA GLY A 222 -0.43 17.12 3.23
C GLY A 222 -0.87 15.90 2.42
N LEU A 223 -0.44 14.70 2.81
CA LEU A 223 -0.82 13.42 2.20
C LEU A 223 -0.95 12.32 3.26
N ILE A 224 -1.99 11.49 3.16
CA ILE A 224 -2.16 10.28 3.97
C ILE A 224 -2.35 9.09 3.03
N LYS A 225 -1.51 8.06 3.17
CA LYS A 225 -1.74 6.73 2.57
C LYS A 225 -2.34 5.81 3.62
N ILE A 226 -3.39 5.07 3.25
CA ILE A 226 -4.08 4.10 4.12
C ILE A 226 -4.18 2.76 3.38
N ASP A 227 -3.55 1.75 3.96
CA ASP A 227 -3.50 0.38 3.42
C ASP A 227 -3.32 -0.57 4.61
N VAL A 228 -4.43 -0.92 5.25
CA VAL A 228 -4.42 -1.57 6.58
C VAL A 228 -5.25 -2.85 6.59
N GLU A 229 -5.36 -3.47 5.42
CA GLU A 229 -5.97 -4.79 5.20
C GLU A 229 -7.36 -4.91 5.85
N GLY A 230 -8.23 -3.91 5.61
CA GLY A 230 -9.65 -3.92 5.95
C GLY A 230 -10.07 -2.98 7.09
N ALA A 231 -9.11 -2.40 7.83
CA ALA A 231 -9.39 -1.50 8.95
C ALA A 231 -9.55 -0.02 8.54
N GLU A 232 -9.69 0.29 7.25
CA GLU A 232 -9.63 1.65 6.70
C GLU A 232 -10.67 2.58 7.33
N ALA A 233 -11.89 2.08 7.60
CA ALA A 233 -12.94 2.85 8.26
C ALA A 233 -12.51 3.32 9.66
N LEU A 234 -11.88 2.45 10.44
CA LEU A 234 -11.40 2.79 11.79
C LEU A 234 -10.30 3.84 11.72
N VAL A 235 -9.41 3.76 10.72
CA VAL A 235 -8.36 4.75 10.49
C VAL A 235 -8.97 6.12 10.18
N LEU A 236 -9.95 6.17 9.27
CA LEU A 236 -10.65 7.41 8.90
C LEU A 236 -11.40 8.03 10.08
N GLU A 237 -12.10 7.22 10.88
CA GLU A 237 -12.76 7.66 12.12
C GLU A 237 -11.75 8.24 13.12
N GLY A 238 -10.59 7.59 13.28
CA GLY A 238 -9.50 8.06 14.14
C GLY A 238 -8.69 9.24 13.58
N ALA A 239 -9.01 9.71 12.37
CA ALA A 239 -8.35 10.82 11.70
C ALA A 239 -9.27 12.04 11.53
N ALA A 240 -10.48 12.03 12.10
CA ALA A 240 -11.50 13.03 11.82
C ALA A 240 -11.02 14.47 12.05
N GLN A 241 -10.32 14.75 13.15
CA GLN A 241 -9.82 16.11 13.44
C GLN A 241 -8.70 16.51 12.47
N THR A 242 -7.79 15.58 12.18
CA THR A 242 -6.67 15.77 11.25
C THR A 242 -7.18 16.05 9.84
N LEU A 243 -8.16 15.27 9.39
CA LEU A 243 -8.77 15.41 8.07
C LEU A 243 -9.58 16.70 7.94
N ALA A 244 -10.27 17.14 9.01
CA ALA A 244 -10.99 18.40 9.03
C ALA A 244 -10.05 19.61 9.03
N GLN A 245 -8.98 19.57 9.84
CA GLN A 245 -8.05 20.67 10.01
C GLN A 245 -7.08 20.83 8.83
N HIS A 246 -6.44 19.73 8.41
CA HIS A 246 -5.32 19.77 7.48
C HIS A 246 -5.73 19.50 6.05
N ARG A 247 -6.88 18.88 5.80
CA ARG A 247 -7.36 18.59 4.43
C ARG A 247 -6.26 17.89 3.57
N PRO A 248 -5.60 16.82 4.01
CA PRO A 248 -4.57 16.17 3.22
C PRO A 248 -5.17 15.46 2.00
N VAL A 249 -4.39 15.27 0.93
CA VAL A 249 -4.73 14.28 -0.10
C VAL A 249 -4.74 12.89 0.53
N ILE A 250 -5.72 12.05 0.19
CA ILE A 250 -5.83 10.67 0.70
C ILE A 250 -5.62 9.68 -0.44
N LEU A 251 -4.73 8.72 -0.24
CA LEU A 251 -4.65 7.49 -1.02
C LEU A 251 -5.11 6.34 -0.12
N CYS A 252 -6.12 5.58 -0.56
CA CYS A 252 -6.75 4.57 0.28
C CYS A 252 -7.04 3.30 -0.52
N GLU A 253 -6.57 2.17 0.00
CA GLU A 253 -6.87 0.86 -0.55
C GLU A 253 -8.35 0.52 -0.33
N LEU A 254 -9.02 0.01 -1.36
CA LEU A 254 -10.37 -0.54 -1.28
C LEU A 254 -10.35 -2.02 -1.64
N ALA A 255 -10.37 -2.88 -0.64
CA ALA A 255 -10.50 -4.32 -0.81
C ALA A 255 -11.80 -4.82 -0.17
N ARG A 256 -12.86 -5.01 -0.98
CA ARG A 256 -14.19 -5.41 -0.49
C ARG A 256 -14.16 -6.60 0.46
N ASP A 257 -13.42 -7.65 0.10
CA ASP A 257 -13.36 -8.87 0.91
C ASP A 257 -12.77 -8.59 2.30
N LEU A 258 -11.74 -7.76 2.38
CA LEU A 258 -11.08 -7.36 3.63
C LEU A 258 -11.97 -6.45 4.47
N LEU A 259 -12.51 -5.40 3.84
CA LEU A 259 -13.45 -4.45 4.45
C LEU A 259 -14.67 -5.17 5.06
N SER A 260 -15.19 -6.20 4.39
CA SER A 260 -16.33 -6.97 4.88
C SER A 260 -16.03 -7.70 6.20
N GLY A 261 -14.78 -8.11 6.43
CA GLY A 261 -14.33 -8.70 7.70
C GLY A 261 -14.40 -7.74 8.90
N PHE A 262 -14.42 -6.43 8.62
CA PHE A 262 -14.61 -5.36 9.60
C PHE A 262 -16.03 -4.81 9.62
N GLY A 263 -16.97 -5.42 8.88
CA GLY A 263 -18.34 -4.92 8.76
C GLY A 263 -18.45 -3.64 7.93
N SER A 264 -17.43 -3.32 7.13
CA SER A 264 -17.37 -2.16 6.25
C SER A 264 -17.52 -2.57 4.77
N SER A 265 -17.49 -1.58 3.88
CA SER A 265 -17.52 -1.78 2.43
C SER A 265 -16.82 -0.62 1.72
N PRO A 266 -16.41 -0.80 0.45
CA PRO A 266 -15.92 0.31 -0.36
C PRO A 266 -16.89 1.49 -0.41
N GLU A 267 -18.20 1.22 -0.46
CA GLU A 267 -19.25 2.24 -0.42
C GLU A 267 -19.24 3.04 0.89
N THR A 268 -19.04 2.35 2.02
CA THR A 268 -18.93 2.99 3.35
C THR A 268 -17.72 3.93 3.40
N ILE A 269 -16.56 3.47 2.94
CA ILE A 269 -15.34 4.31 2.89
C ILE A 269 -15.55 5.55 2.03
N ILE A 270 -16.15 5.37 0.84
CA ILE A 270 -16.47 6.47 -0.07
C ILE A 270 -17.41 7.47 0.60
N ALA A 271 -18.51 7.01 1.22
CA ALA A 271 -19.46 7.88 1.89
C ALA A 271 -18.82 8.70 3.02
N MET A 272 -17.97 8.07 3.86
CA MET A 272 -17.24 8.77 4.93
C MET A 272 -16.34 9.88 4.38
N ILE A 273 -15.67 9.63 3.25
CA ILE A 273 -14.78 10.61 2.63
C ILE A 273 -15.57 11.73 1.91
N GLU A 274 -16.71 11.41 1.30
CA GLU A 274 -17.62 12.41 0.71
C GLU A 274 -18.21 13.36 1.76
N GLU A 275 -18.58 12.84 2.93
CA GLU A 275 -19.05 13.64 4.08
C GLU A 275 -18.00 14.66 4.56
N LEU A 276 -16.72 14.37 4.33
CA LEU A 276 -15.59 15.25 4.62
C LEU A 276 -15.27 16.23 3.46
N ASP A 277 -16.17 16.37 2.48
CA ASP A 277 -16.06 17.25 1.30
C ASP A 277 -14.78 17.03 0.48
N TYR A 278 -14.54 15.77 0.14
CA TYR A 278 -13.52 15.35 -0.82
C TYR A 278 -14.13 15.03 -2.19
N GLN A 279 -13.38 15.31 -3.25
CA GLN A 279 -13.57 14.68 -4.55
C GLN A 279 -12.83 13.34 -4.57
N ILE A 280 -13.53 12.27 -4.97
CA ILE A 280 -12.97 10.90 -4.99
C ILE A 280 -12.85 10.43 -6.44
N MET A 281 -11.70 9.83 -6.76
CA MET A 281 -11.33 9.35 -8.09
C MET A 281 -10.72 7.95 -7.98
N ASP A 282 -10.87 7.14 -9.03
CA ASP A 282 -10.12 5.89 -9.14
C ASP A 282 -8.61 6.19 -9.33
N ALA A 283 -7.74 5.54 -8.56
CA ALA A 283 -6.30 5.78 -8.62
C ALA A 283 -5.67 5.34 -9.96
N ALA A 284 -6.21 4.29 -10.58
CA ALA A 284 -5.71 3.77 -11.85
C ALA A 284 -6.25 4.54 -13.06
N ASP A 285 -7.44 5.13 -12.95
CA ASP A 285 -8.05 5.98 -13.97
C ASP A 285 -8.77 7.18 -13.32
N PRO A 286 -8.06 8.27 -13.00
CA PRO A 286 -8.64 9.40 -12.27
C PRO A 286 -9.81 10.09 -13.01
N ALA A 287 -10.00 9.83 -14.29
CA ALA A 287 -11.15 10.33 -15.04
C ALA A 287 -12.48 9.61 -14.71
N ARG A 288 -12.48 8.66 -13.76
CA ARG A 288 -13.64 7.83 -13.41
C ARG A 288 -13.93 7.86 -11.92
N ALA A 289 -15.19 7.54 -11.62
CA ALA A 289 -15.60 7.15 -10.28
C ALA A 289 -14.87 5.84 -9.87
N PRO A 290 -14.60 5.65 -8.57
CA PRO A 290 -13.99 4.43 -8.05
C PRO A 290 -14.71 3.15 -8.49
N ASP A 291 -13.94 2.11 -8.85
CA ASP A 291 -14.51 0.76 -9.00
C ASP A 291 -14.66 0.09 -7.62
N THR A 292 -15.89 -0.01 -7.13
CA THR A 292 -16.16 -0.61 -5.81
C THR A 292 -16.28 -2.13 -5.84
N ARG A 293 -16.22 -2.77 -7.01
CA ARG A 293 -16.58 -4.20 -7.14
C ARG A 293 -15.46 -5.15 -6.70
N MET A 294 -14.22 -4.73 -6.81
CA MET A 294 -13.02 -5.53 -6.59
C MET A 294 -11.97 -4.72 -5.83
N HIS A 295 -10.82 -5.34 -5.54
CA HIS A 295 -9.65 -4.68 -4.99
C HIS A 295 -9.17 -3.54 -5.91
N GLY A 296 -8.98 -2.34 -5.35
CA GLY A 296 -8.49 -1.16 -6.04
C GLY A 296 -7.96 -0.10 -5.08
N GLU A 297 -7.64 1.08 -5.62
CA GLU A 297 -7.08 2.21 -4.89
C GLU A 297 -7.88 3.46 -5.25
N ILE A 298 -8.14 4.34 -4.29
CA ILE A 298 -8.80 5.62 -4.54
C ILE A 298 -7.88 6.79 -4.20
N LEU A 299 -7.99 7.84 -5.01
CA LEU A 299 -7.42 9.15 -4.76
C LEU A 299 -8.53 10.09 -4.30
N CYS A 300 -8.35 10.71 -3.14
CA CYS A 300 -9.30 11.67 -2.59
C CYS A 300 -8.61 13.02 -2.43
N MET A 301 -9.16 14.05 -3.08
CA MET A 301 -8.65 15.42 -3.02
C MET A 301 -9.66 16.33 -2.33
N PRO A 302 -9.25 17.22 -1.42
CA PRO A 302 -10.14 18.22 -0.85
C PRO A 302 -10.79 19.07 -1.97
N ARG A 303 -12.06 19.43 -1.84
CA ARG A 303 -12.70 20.41 -2.71
C ARG A 303 -12.27 21.84 -2.41
#